data_AF-A0A954X622-F1
#
_entry.id   AF-A0A954X622-F1
#
_cell.length_a   1.000
_cell.length_b   1.000
_cell.length_c   1.000
_cell.angle_alpha   90.00
_cell.angle_beta   90.00
_cell.angle_gamma   90.00
#
_symmetry.space_group_name_H-M   'P 1'
#
loop_
_entity.id
_entity.type
_entity.pdbx_description
1 polymer ?
#
loop_
_entity_poly.entity_id
_entity_poly.type
_entity_poly.pdbx_seq_one_letter_code
_entity_poly.pdbx_strand_id
1 'polypeptide(L)' 'DEKEAKHRLEAIDNGRSELCKFYFQSEACDPHHFDLVLNAERFSDEALARMIVSAYRERFASSA' A
#
# COMPACT_ATOMS: atom_id res chain seq x y z
N ASP A 1 -3.58 -22.25 -11.39
CA ASP A 1 -4.88 -21.98 -12.00
C ASP A 1 -5.26 -20.53 -11.66
N GLU A 2 -5.57 -19.73 -12.66
CA GLU A 2 -5.85 -18.29 -12.53
C GLU A 2 -7.03 -18.02 -11.59
N LYS A 3 -8.05 -18.89 -11.63
CA LYS A 3 -9.25 -18.76 -10.79
C LYS A 3 -8.93 -18.88 -9.30
N GLU A 4 -8.07 -19.84 -8.94
CA GLU A 4 -7.62 -20.04 -7.56
C GLU A 4 -6.78 -18.86 -7.08
N ALA A 5 -5.91 -18.32 -7.94
CA ALA A 5 -5.11 -17.14 -7.62
C ALA A 5 -6.01 -15.92 -7.34
N LYS A 6 -7.03 -15.67 -8.18
CA LYS A 6 -8.00 -14.60 -7.99
C LYS A 6 -8.77 -14.74 -6.68
N HIS A 7 -9.30 -15.93 -6.40
CA HIS A 7 -10.06 -16.18 -5.17
C HIS A 7 -9.20 -15.94 -3.91
N ARG A 8 -7.91 -16.30 -3.96
CA ARG A 8 -6.99 -16.02 -2.86
C ARG A 8 -6.73 -14.54 -2.66
N LEU A 9 -6.55 -13.77 -3.74
CA LEU A 9 -6.38 -12.33 -3.66
C LEU A 9 -7.61 -11.66 -3.03
N GLU A 10 -8.81 -12.01 -3.52
CA GLU A 10 -10.08 -11.49 -2.98
C GLU A 10 -10.24 -11.81 -1.49
N ALA A 11 -9.92 -13.04 -1.06
CA ALA A 11 -9.99 -13.42 0.35
C ALA A 11 -9.03 -12.60 1.23
N ILE A 12 -7.82 -12.33 0.75
CA ILE A 12 -6.82 -11.53 1.47
C ILE A 12 -7.26 -10.07 1.57
N ASP A 13 -7.74 -9.49 0.46
CA ASP A 13 -8.16 -8.09 0.43
C ASP A 13 -9.41 -7.85 1.28
N ASN A 14 -10.35 -8.79 1.27
CA ASN A 14 -11.52 -8.76 2.17
C ASN A 14 -11.09 -8.82 3.64
N GLY A 15 -10.18 -9.74 3.98
CA GLY A 15 -9.67 -9.86 5.35
C GLY A 15 -8.96 -8.59 5.84
N ARG A 16 -8.20 -7.92 4.97
CA ARG A 16 -7.57 -6.61 5.28
C ARG A 16 -8.61 -5.52 5.50
N SER A 17 -9.61 -5.44 4.61
CA SER A 17 -10.72 -4.48 4.73
C SER A 17 -11.50 -4.68 6.03
N GLU A 18 -11.86 -5.90 6.39
CA GLU A 18 -12.57 -6.22 7.63
C GLU A 18 -11.76 -5.84 8.87
N LEU A 19 -10.46 -6.14 8.88
CA LEU A 19 -9.55 -5.76 9.97
C LEU A 19 -9.48 -4.25 10.14
N CYS A 20 -9.28 -3.51 9.04
CA CYS A 20 -9.22 -2.05 9.05
C CYS A 20 -10.53 -1.43 9.56
N LYS A 21 -11.68 -1.93 9.11
CA LYS A 21 -12.99 -1.48 9.56
C LYS A 21 -13.21 -1.74 11.03
N PHE A 22 -12.91 -2.94 11.49
CA PHE A 22 -13.17 -3.35 12.86
C PHE A 22 -12.32 -2.55 13.87
N TYR A 23 -11.00 -2.48 13.63
CA TYR A 23 -10.07 -1.90 14.61
C TYR A 23 -9.83 -0.40 14.45
N PHE A 24 -9.90 0.11 13.22
CA PHE A 24 -9.51 1.49 12.91
C PHE A 24 -10.68 2.34 12.40
N GLN A 25 -11.89 1.76 12.27
CA GLN A 25 -13.08 2.43 11.74
C GLN A 25 -12.80 3.12 10.39
N SER A 26 -12.00 2.46 9.57
CA SER A 26 -11.38 3.05 8.39
C SER A 26 -11.33 2.04 7.24
N GLU A 27 -11.33 2.55 6.01
CA GLU A 27 -11.16 1.76 4.80
C GLU A 27 -9.67 1.45 4.58
N ALA A 28 -9.36 0.17 4.27
CA ALA A 28 -7.97 -0.32 4.16
C ALA A 28 -7.14 0.41 3.09
N CYS A 29 -7.79 0.91 2.04
CA CYS A 29 -7.14 1.53 0.89
C CYS A 29 -7.41 3.04 0.76
N ASP A 30 -7.90 3.71 1.82
CA ASP A 30 -8.10 5.16 1.79
C ASP A 30 -6.72 5.87 1.73
N PRO A 31 -6.42 6.62 0.64
CA PRO A 31 -5.12 7.26 0.48
C PRO A 31 -4.79 8.31 1.55
N HIS A 32 -5.79 8.86 2.25
CA HIS A 32 -5.56 9.87 3.30
C HIS A 32 -4.87 9.30 4.54
N HIS A 33 -4.83 7.98 4.70
CA HIS A 33 -4.14 7.30 5.81
C HIS A 33 -2.68 6.96 5.48
N PHE A 34 -2.20 7.33 4.29
CA PHE A 34 -0.84 7.07 3.86
C PHE A 34 -0.12 8.36 3.51
N ASP A 35 1.17 8.42 3.85
CA ASP A 35 2.02 9.54 3.44
C ASP A 35 2.41 9.46 1.95
N LEU A 36 2.37 8.25 1.36
CA LEU A 36 2.71 7.99 -0.02
C LEU A 36 1.94 6.76 -0.54
N VAL A 37 1.27 6.92 -1.67
CA VAL A 37 0.61 5.82 -2.42
C VAL A 37 1.23 5.75 -3.80
N LEU A 38 1.64 4.56 -4.23
CA LEU A 38 2.32 4.34 -5.51
C LEU A 38 1.54 3.35 -6.39
N ASN A 39 1.52 3.61 -7.70
CA ASN A 39 0.93 2.69 -8.68
C ASN A 39 2.01 1.75 -9.24
N ALA A 40 1.94 0.48 -8.86
CA ALA A 40 2.92 -0.53 -9.25
C ALA A 40 2.84 -0.98 -10.72
N GLU A 41 1.76 -0.66 -11.44
CA GLU A 41 1.63 -1.01 -12.86
C GLU A 41 2.42 -0.07 -13.78
N ARG A 42 2.76 1.13 -13.28
CA ARG A 42 3.38 2.20 -14.09
C ARG A 42 4.90 2.28 -13.95
N PHE A 43 5.46 1.64 -12.93
CA PHE A 43 6.88 1.76 -12.59
C PHE A 43 7.46 0.38 -12.28
N SER A 44 8.75 0.20 -12.55
CA SER A 44 9.44 -1.02 -12.09
C SER A 44 9.60 -1.02 -10.58
N ASP A 45 9.82 -2.20 -10.01
CA ASP A 45 10.05 -2.38 -8.58
C ASP A 45 11.21 -1.52 -8.07
N GLU A 46 12.30 -1.38 -8.84
CA GLU A 46 13.44 -0.53 -8.46
C GLU A 46 13.07 0.96 -8.48
N ALA A 47 12.20 1.38 -9.39
CA ALA A 47 11.72 2.75 -9.44
C ALA A 47 10.82 3.07 -8.25
N LEU A 48 9.89 2.17 -7.91
CA LEU A 48 9.04 2.30 -6.73
C LEU A 48 9.86 2.35 -5.44
N ALA A 49 10.83 1.46 -5.29
CA ALA A 49 11.73 1.44 -4.13
C ALA A 49 12.51 2.75 -3.98
N ARG A 50 13.03 3.31 -5.09
CA ARG A 50 13.71 4.62 -5.08
C ARG A 50 12.77 5.76 -4.66
N MET A 51 11.51 5.74 -5.08
CA MET A 51 10.51 6.75 -4.70
C MET A 51 10.24 6.72 -3.19
N ILE A 52 10.05 5.51 -2.61
CA ILE A 52 9.85 5.34 -1.16
C ILE A 52 11.04 5.91 -0.38
N VAL A 53 12.27 5.54 -0.77
CA VAL A 53 13.49 6.02 -0.09
C VAL A 53 13.65 7.53 -0.22
N SER A 54 13.31 8.10 -1.38
CA SER A 54 13.41 9.55 -1.62
C SER A 54 12.41 10.32 -0.77
N ALA A 55 11.14 9.89 -0.74
CA ALA A 55 10.11 10.50 0.10
C ALA A 55 10.46 10.43 1.60
N TYR A 56 11.02 9.30 2.05
CA TYR A 56 11.51 9.16 3.43
C TYR A 56 12.63 10.16 3.74
N ARG A 57 13.61 10.32 2.84
CA ARG A 57 14.71 11.27 3.04
C ARG A 57 14.23 12.71 3.08
N GLU A 58 13.33 13.10 2.18
CA GLU A 58 12.77 14.45 2.17
C GLU A 58 12.03 14.77 3.47
N ARG A 59 11.23 13.82 3.95
CA ARG A 59 10.40 14.00 5.14
C ARG A 59 11.17 13.94 6.47
N PHE A 60 12.17 13.08 6.57
CA PHE A 60 12.81 12.77 7.86
C PHE A 60 14.31 13.07 7.92
N ALA A 61 15.03 13.11 6.79
CA ALA A 61 16.47 13.33 6.77
C ALA A 61 16.87 14.80 6.58
N SER A 62 15.94 15.71 6.22
CA SER A 62 16.21 17.16 6.17
C SER A 62 16.29 17.83 7.54
N SER A 63 16.07 17.09 8.63
CA SER A 63 16.05 17.60 10.01
C SER A 63 17.19 17.05 10.89
N ALA A 64 18.21 16.43 10.27
CA ALA A 64 19.39 15.87 10.96
C ALA A 64 20.66 16.69 10.66
#